data_AF-A0A353HSZ6-F1
#
_entry.id   AF-A0A353HSZ6-F1
#
_cell.length_a   1.000
_cell.length_b   1.000
_cell.length_c   1.000
_cell.angle_alpha   90.00
_cell.angle_beta   90.00
_cell.angle_gamma   90.00
#
_symmetry.space_group_name_H-M   'P 1'
#
loop_
_entity.id
_entity.type
_entity.pdbx_description
1 polymer ?
#
loop_
_entity_poly.entity_id
_entity_poly.type
_entity_poly.pdbx_seq_one_letter_code
_entity_poly.pdbx_strand_id
1 'polypeptide(L)'
;GKRVELPAMRKDGTLLTVEVRINELEVRGTRMYSAFLHDISERKQAEARREFESRHDMLTGLLNRRALMETLPITQSRATRSGQSLGLLFIDL
;
A
#
# COMPACT_ATOMS: atom_id res chain seq x y z
N GLY A 1 -13.39 20.45 1.74
CA GLY A 1 -13.95 19.14 2.09
C GLY A 1 -12.86 18.17 2.50
N LYS A 2 -13.23 17.09 3.20
CA LYS A 2 -12.31 15.99 3.56
C LYS A 2 -11.89 15.23 2.29
N ARG A 3 -10.61 14.89 2.19
CA ARG A 3 -10.07 14.01 1.15
C ARG A 3 -10.46 12.57 1.45
N VAL A 4 -11.03 11.86 0.47
CA VAL A 4 -11.34 10.43 0.59
C VAL A 4 -10.77 9.70 -0.63
N GLU A 5 -10.15 8.55 -0.41
CA GLU A 5 -9.69 7.66 -1.48
C GLU A 5 -10.70 6.51 -1.59
N LEU A 6 -11.22 6.25 -2.79
CA LEU A 6 -12.19 5.20 -3.04
C LEU A 6 -11.97 4.53 -4.41
N PRO A 7 -12.38 3.25 -4.55
CA PRO A 7 -12.42 2.62 -5.87
C PRO A 7 -13.49 3.29 -6.74
N ALA A 8 -13.16 3.49 -8.01
CA ALA A 8 -14.08 3.92 -9.05
C ALA A 8 -13.89 3.03 -10.29
N MET A 9 -14.87 3.06 -11.20
CA MET A 9 -14.88 2.26 -12.41
C MET A 9 -14.95 3.17 -13.63
N ARG A 10 -14.05 2.97 -14.60
CA ARG A 10 -14.13 3.63 -15.91
C ARG A 10 -15.31 3.06 -16.70
N LYS A 11 -15.70 3.78 -17.76
CA LYS A 11 -16.75 3.32 -18.68
C LYS A 11 -16.46 1.95 -19.31
N ASP A 12 -15.18 1.63 -19.50
CA ASP A 12 -14.73 0.34 -20.05
C ASP A 12 -14.72 -0.82 -19.02
N GLY A 13 -15.09 -0.56 -17.76
CA GLY A 13 -15.10 -1.55 -16.68
C GLY A 13 -13.80 -1.62 -15.86
N THR A 14 -12.75 -0.89 -16.23
CA THR A 14 -11.49 -0.88 -15.49
C THR A 14 -11.66 -0.20 -14.13
N LEU A 15 -11.18 -0.85 -13.07
CA LEU A 15 -11.14 -0.27 -11.73
C LEU A 15 -9.93 0.65 -11.57
N LEU A 16 -10.14 1.81 -10.97
CA LEU A 16 -9.11 2.76 -10.57
C LEU A 16 -9.32 3.22 -9.14
N THR A 17 -8.28 3.76 -8.52
CA THR A 17 -8.43 4.47 -7.24
C THR A 17 -8.51 5.97 -7.50
N VAL A 18 -9.59 6.60 -7.05
CA VAL A 18 -9.77 8.04 -7.13
C VAL A 18 -9.64 8.70 -5.76
N GLU A 19 -8.92 9.81 -5.73
CA GLU A 19 -9.00 10.78 -4.65
C GLU A 19 -10.16 11.74 -4.96
N VAL A 20 -11.12 11.84 -4.05
CA VAL A 20 -12.28 12.72 -4.18
C VAL A 20 -12.23 13.84 -3.14
N ARG A 21 -12.48 15.06 -3.60
CA ARG A 21 -12.67 16.24 -2.75
C ARG A 21 -14.00 16.89 -3.11
N ILE A 22 -14.91 16.99 -2.13
CA ILE A 22 -16.20 17.64 -2.30
C ILE A 22 -16.18 18.96 -1.54
N ASN A 23 -16.50 20.05 -2.22
CA ASN A 23 -16.71 21.36 -1.62
C ASN A 23 -18.15 21.80 -1.87
N GLU A 24 -18.78 22.37 -0.85
CA GLU A 24 -20.03 23.08 -0.98
C GLU A 24 -19.75 24.52 -1.41
N LEU A 25 -20.54 25.02 -2.35
CA LEU A 25 -20.46 26.38 -2.87
C LEU A 25 -21.85 26.98 -2.91
N GLU A 26 -21.97 28.27 -2.63
CA GLU A 26 -23.21 29.01 -2.83
C GLU A 26 -23.06 29.89 -4.07
N VAL A 27 -23.90 29.67 -5.08
CA VAL A 27 -23.90 30.43 -6.32
C VAL A 27 -25.28 31.05 -6.50
N ARG A 28 -25.38 32.37 -6.38
CA ARG A 28 -26.64 33.14 -6.53
C ARG A 28 -27.76 32.61 -5.62
N GLY A 29 -27.45 32.28 -4.37
CA GLY A 29 -28.42 31.73 -3.40
C GLY A 29 -28.75 30.25 -3.59
N THR A 30 -28.13 29.57 -4.56
CA THR A 30 -28.29 28.12 -4.78
C THR A 30 -27.08 27.37 -4.23
N ARG A 31 -27.32 26.37 -3.38
CA ARG A 31 -26.28 25.45 -2.92
C ARG A 31 -25.88 24.50 -4.03
N MET A 32 -24.59 24.44 -4.30
CA MET A 32 -23.96 23.55 -5.28
C MET A 32 -22.85 22.76 -4.62
N TYR A 33 -22.57 21.56 -5.15
CA TYR A 33 -21.43 20.76 -4.72
C TYR A 33 -20.48 20.60 -5.91
N SER A 34 -19.22 21.00 -5.72
CA SER A 34 -18.15 20.72 -6.66
C SER A 34 -17.35 19.53 -6.15
N ALA A 35 -17.30 18.47 -6.95
CA ALA A 35 -16.44 17.33 -6.70
C ALA A 35 -15.22 17.40 -7.64
N PHE A 36 -14.02 17.32 -7.07
CA PHE A 36 -12.79 17.10 -7.82
C PHE A 36 -12.38 15.64 -7.65
N LEU A 37 -12.18 14.95 -8.79
CA LEU A 37 -11.75 13.55 -8.84
C LEU A 37 -10.36 13.50 -9.47
N HIS A 38 -9.41 12.89 -8.77
CA HIS A 38 -8.06 12.68 -9.27
C HIS A 38 -7.73 11.19 -9.26
N ASP A 39 -7.40 10.64 -10.43
CA ASP A 39 -6.89 9.28 -10.54
C ASP A 39 -5.51 9.20 -9.87
N ILE A 40 -5.40 8.40 -8.81
CA ILE A 40 -4.16 8.22 -8.05
C ILE A 40 -3.57 6.81 -8.25
N SER A 41 -4.01 6.08 -9.26
CA SER A 41 -3.59 4.69 -9.50
C SER A 41 -2.07 4.60 -9.73
N GLU A 42 -1.50 5.51 -10.53
CA GLU A 42 -0.07 5.54 -10.79
C GLU A 42 0.75 5.84 -9.51
N ARG A 43 0.28 6.81 -8.71
CA ARG A 43 0.90 7.14 -7.43
C ARG A 43 0.90 5.94 -6.47
N LYS A 44 -0.23 5.23 -6.38
CA LYS A 44 -0.36 4.01 -5.55
C LYS A 44 0.53 2.87 -6.04
N GLN A 45 0.65 2.68 -7.35
CA GLN A 45 1.55 1.68 -7.93
C GLN A 45 3.02 2.00 -7.64
N ALA A 46 3.42 3.27 -7.76
CA ALA A 46 4.77 3.70 -7.41
C ALA A 46 5.06 3.52 -5.91
N GLU A 47 4.11 3.83 -5.04
CA GLU A 47 4.21 3.60 -3.59
C GLU A 47 4.40 2.11 -3.27
N ALA A 48 3.53 1.25 -3.81
CA ALA A 48 3.63 -0.20 -3.63
C ALA A 48 4.95 -0.78 -4.16
N ARG A 49 5.45 -0.26 -5.29
CA ARG A 49 6.75 -0.67 -5.84
C ARG A 49 7.89 -0.29 -4.91
N ARG A 50 7.92 0.95 -4.40
CA ARG A 50 8.94 1.38 -3.43
C ARG A 50 8.92 0.53 -2.17
N GLU A 51 7.73 0.20 -1.66
CA GLU A 51 7.60 -0.69 -0.51
C GLU A 51 8.16 -2.09 -0.80
N PHE A 52 7.86 -2.63 -1.99
CA PHE A 52 8.38 -3.91 -2.44
C PHE A 52 9.92 -3.89 -2.52
N GLU A 53 10.49 -2.93 -3.24
CA GLU A 53 11.93 -2.74 -3.41
C GLU A 53 12.66 -2.55 -2.08
N SER A 54 12.01 -1.88 -1.12
CA SER A 54 12.59 -1.67 0.20
C SER A 54 12.71 -2.95 1.04
N ARG A 55 11.93 -3.99 0.72
CA ARG A 55 11.86 -5.27 1.45
C ARG A 55 12.42 -6.46 0.67
N HIS A 56 12.68 -6.31 -0.62
CA HIS A 56 13.13 -7.39 -1.50
C HIS A 56 14.50 -7.09 -2.10
N ASP A 57 15.22 -8.15 -2.46
CA ASP A 57 16.43 -8.09 -3.25
C ASP A 57 16.06 -8.00 -4.74
N MET A 58 16.60 -7.02 -5.45
CA MET A 58 16.21 -6.74 -6.84
C MET A 58 16.71 -7.78 -7.84
N LEU A 59 17.75 -8.54 -7.50
CA LEU A 59 18.31 -9.57 -8.37
C LEU A 59 17.49 -10.87 -8.30
N THR A 60 17.05 -11.25 -7.10
CA THR A 60 16.41 -12.55 -6.84
C THR A 60 14.90 -12.45 -6.63
N GLY A 61 14.36 -11.28 -6.31
CA GLY A 61 12.97 -11.10 -5.91
C GLY A 61 12.62 -11.69 -4.54
N LEU A 62 13.60 -12.23 -3.81
CA LEU A 62 13.44 -12.74 -2.44
C LEU A 62 13.46 -11.61 -1.43
N LEU A 63 13.05 -11.89 -0.20
CA LEU A 63 13.19 -10.93 0.90
C LEU A 63 14.66 -10.56 1.10
N ASN A 64 14.92 -9.27 1.26
CA ASN A 64 16.26 -8.80 1.54
C ASN A 64 16.62 -8.97 3.03
N ARG A 65 17.88 -8.69 3.34
CA ARG A 65 18.41 -8.74 4.71
C ARG A 65 17.60 -7.89 5.70
N ARG A 66 17.11 -6.73 5.28
CA ARG A 66 16.33 -5.84 6.15
C ARG A 66 15.01 -6.51 6.55
N ALA A 67 14.29 -7.08 5.59
CA ALA A 67 13.05 -7.80 5.85
C ALA A 67 13.28 -9.02 6.76
N LEU A 68 14.38 -9.77 6.57
CA LEU A 68 14.77 -10.86 7.47
C LEU A 68 14.96 -10.36 8.91
N MET A 69 15.72 -9.28 9.10
CA MET A 69 15.99 -8.72 10.43
C MET A 69 14.75 -8.15 11.12
N GLU A 70 13.76 -7.71 10.36
CA GLU A 70 12.45 -7.29 10.90
C GLU A 70 11.58 -8.48 11.29
N THR A 71 11.58 -9.57 10.52
CA THR A 71 10.69 -10.72 10.77
C THR A 71 11.26 -11.71 11.78
N LEU A 72 12.59 -11.85 11.86
CA LEU A 72 13.26 -12.84 12.71
C LEU A 72 12.89 -12.73 14.20
N PRO A 73 12.89 -11.54 14.83
CA PRO A 73 12.49 -11.40 16.24
C PRO A 73 11.02 -11.79 16.48
N ILE A 74 10.14 -11.50 15.52
CA ILE A 74 8.72 -11.85 15.58
C ILE A 74 8.56 -13.37 15.53
N THR A 75 9.24 -14.03 14.60
CA THR A 75 9.19 -15.49 14.46
C THR A 75 9.81 -16.20 15.67
N GLN A 76 10.91 -15.67 16.23
CA GLN A 76 11.55 -16.20 17.43
C GLN A 76 10.59 -16.10 18.63
N SER A 77 9.98 -14.94 18.85
CA SER A 77 9.02 -14.73 19.94
C SER A 77 7.81 -15.67 19.84
N ARG A 78 7.32 -15.93 18.62
CA ARG A 78 6.22 -16.87 18.37
C ARG A 78 6.63 -18.31 18.65
N ALA A 79 7.83 -18.72 18.22
CA ALA A 79 8.39 -20.04 18.46
C ALA A 79 8.55 -20.29 19.98
N THR A 80 9.12 -19.34 20.72
CA THR A 80 9.23 -19.41 22.18
C THR A 80 7.88 -19.57 22.87
N ARG A 81 6.86 -18.80 22.45
CA ARG A 81 5.53 -18.83 23.07
C ARG A 81 4.77 -20.12 22.77
N SER A 82 4.93 -20.68 21.58
CA SER A 82 4.25 -21.91 21.15
C SER A 82 5.00 -23.18 21.52
N GLY A 83 6.23 -23.06 22.03
CA GLY A 83 7.13 -24.20 22.26
C GLY A 83 7.66 -24.85 20.98
N GLN A 84 7.44 -24.24 19.81
CA GLN A 84 7.94 -24.73 18.53
C GLN A 84 9.42 -24.34 18.33
N SER A 85 10.17 -25.17 17.61
CA SER A 85 11.56 -24.87 17.24
C SER A 85 11.64 -23.98 15.99
N LEU A 86 12.62 -23.07 15.95
CA LEU A 86 12.92 -22.21 14.80
C LEU A 86 14.33 -22.51 14.30
N GLY A 87 14.48 -22.78 13.00
CA GLY A 87 15.78 -22.97 12.34
C GLY A 87 16.09 -21.82 11.38
N LEU A 88 17.36 -21.40 11.33
CA LEU A 88 17.88 -20.41 10.37
C LEU A 88 19.10 -21.03 9.67
N LEU A 89 19.09 -21.03 8.33
CA LEU A 89 20.18 -21.54 7.51
C LEU A 89 20.78 -20.38 6.72
N PHE A 90 22.11 -20.26 6.71
CA PHE A 90 22.84 -19.35 5.85
C PHE A 90 23.61 -20.17 4.83
N ILE A 91 23.40 -19.88 3.54
CA ILE A 91 24.05 -20.56 2.42
C ILE A 91 24.81 -19.49 1.66
N ASP A 92 26.09 -19.73 1.43
CA ASP A 92 26.95 -18.94 0.54
C ASP A 92 27.15 -19.77 -0.75
N LEU A 93 27.06 -19.10 -1.91
CA LEU A 93 27.07 -19.73 -3.25
C LEU A 93 28.32 -19.34 -4.04
#